data_AF-A0A4Y6RN62-F1
#
_entry.id   AF-A0A4Y6RN62-F1
#
_cell.length_a   1.000
_cell.length_b   1.000
_cell.length_c   1.000
_cell.angle_alpha   90.00
_cell.angle_beta   90.00
_cell.angle_gamma   90.00
#
_symmetry.space_group_name_H-M   'P 1'
#
loop_
_entity.id
_entity.type
_entity.pdbx_description
1 polymer ?
#
loop_
_entity_poly.entity_id
_entity_poly.type
_entity_poly.pdbx_seq_one_letter_code
_entity_poly.pdbx_strand_id
1 'polypeptide(L)'
;MSQFHDHETGQQLRCACTNVIGFWQLLHCEHTTSGKPICPIKRMAWRAHLTGCAANLAEFVIKHDRDIARGFLEDPRRMPEIIGKALGIRAIVNVGERLEIEDQLEDCASKFAIQLLGALKCK
;
A
#
# COMPACT_ATOMS: atom_id res chain seq x y z
N MET A 1 9.08 -17.23 18.30
CA MET A 1 9.35 -16.04 17.46
C MET A 1 10.00 -14.99 18.33
N SER A 2 11.15 -14.45 17.94
CA SER A 2 11.88 -13.46 18.74
C SER A 2 11.22 -12.09 18.61
N GLN A 3 11.29 -11.26 19.66
CA GLN A 3 10.78 -9.88 19.64
C GLN A 3 11.36 -9.04 18.48
N PHE A 4 12.54 -9.42 17.98
CA PHE A 4 13.22 -8.78 16.86
C PHE A 4 12.46 -8.96 15.54
N HIS A 5 11.98 -10.17 15.23
CA HIS A 5 11.21 -10.45 14.02
C HIS A 5 9.85 -9.75 14.01
N ASP A 6 9.20 -9.67 15.17
CA ASP A 6 7.93 -8.95 15.29
C ASP A 6 8.15 -7.44 15.05
N HIS A 7 9.24 -6.86 15.56
CA HIS A 7 9.54 -5.44 15.31
C HIS A 7 9.81 -5.17 13.83
N GLU A 8 10.61 -6.02 13.18
CA GLU A 8 10.96 -5.90 11.77
C GLU A 8 9.72 -6.03 10.86
N THR A 9 8.84 -7.00 11.12
CA THR A 9 7.60 -7.21 10.34
C THR A 9 6.66 -6.01 10.45
N GLY A 10 6.49 -5.47 11.66
CA GLY A 10 5.67 -4.27 11.87
C GLY A 10 6.25 -3.03 11.18
N GLN A 11 7.57 -2.87 11.18
CA GLN A 11 8.24 -1.78 10.47
C GLN A 11 8.12 -1.92 8.95
N GLN A 12 8.32 -3.13 8.41
CA GLN A 12 8.14 -3.41 6.98
C GLN A 12 6.71 -3.11 6.52
N LEU A 13 5.71 -3.51 7.31
CA LEU A 13 4.31 -3.21 7.03
C LEU A 13 4.05 -1.70 6.96
N ARG A 14 4.53 -0.94 7.95
CA ARG A 14 4.39 0.52 7.97
C ARG A 14 5.09 1.15 6.77
N CYS A 15 6.31 0.73 6.46
CA CYS A 15 7.05 1.21 5.29
C CYS A 15 6.30 0.92 3.98
N ALA A 16 5.73 -0.28 3.84
CA ALA A 16 4.95 -0.65 2.66
C ALA A 16 3.70 0.24 2.51
N CYS A 17 2.97 0.51 3.59
CA CYS A 17 1.85 1.45 3.58
C CYS A 17 2.31 2.87 3.20
N THR A 18 3.36 3.38 3.83
CA THR A 18 3.88 4.73 3.57
C THR A 18 4.37 4.91 2.14
N ASN A 19 4.96 3.88 1.53
CA ASN A 19 5.38 3.94 0.13
C ASN A 19 4.18 4.10 -0.82
N VAL A 20 3.11 3.33 -0.63
CA VAL A 20 1.88 3.48 -1.42
C VAL A 20 1.30 4.88 -1.27
N ILE A 21 1.18 5.37 -0.03
CA ILE A 21 0.65 6.70 0.27
C ILE A 21 1.53 7.80 -0.36
N GLY A 22 2.85 7.69 -0.22
CA GLY A 22 3.79 8.67 -0.74
C GLY A 22 3.76 8.78 -2.26
N PHE A 23 3.74 7.66 -2.99
CA PHE A 23 3.61 7.71 -4.44
C PHE A 23 2.24 8.22 -4.89
N TRP A 24 1.17 7.86 -4.18
CA TRP A 24 -0.16 8.41 -4.45
C TRP A 24 -0.18 9.94 -4.27
N GLN A 25 0.41 10.45 -3.20
CA GLN A 25 0.55 11.90 -2.99
C GLN A 25 1.35 12.58 -4.10
N LEU A 26 2.46 11.97 -4.55
CA LEU A 26 3.28 12.50 -5.65
C LEU A 26 2.52 12.58 -6.97
N LEU A 27 1.64 11.62 -7.27
CA LEU A 27 0.81 11.64 -8.47
C LEU A 27 -0.21 12.79 -8.47
N HIS A 28 -0.66 13.19 -7.27
CA HIS A 28 -1.59 14.30 -7.06
C HIS A 28 -0.90 15.66 -6.94
N CYS A 29 0.44 15.71 -6.94
CA CYS A 29 1.15 16.97 -7.06
C CYS A 29 1.11 17.48 -8.52
N GLU A 30 0.77 18.77 -8.68
CA GLU A 30 0.80 19.43 -9.98
C GLU A 30 2.18 19.99 -10.31
N HIS A 31 2.89 20.45 -9.28
CA HIS A 31 4.15 21.17 -9.41
C HIS A 31 5.25 20.56 -8.54
N THR A 32 6.49 20.69 -8.99
CA THR A 32 7.70 20.42 -8.20
C THR A 32 7.87 21.48 -7.11
N THR A 33 8.79 21.26 -6.17
CA THR A 33 9.17 22.25 -5.13
C THR A 33 9.67 23.57 -5.70
N SER A 34 10.11 23.60 -6.97
CA SER A 34 10.52 24.80 -7.70
C SER A 34 9.38 25.54 -8.39
N GLY A 35 8.13 25.07 -8.26
CA GLY A 35 6.95 25.65 -8.93
C GLY A 35 6.78 25.23 -10.40
N LYS A 36 7.68 24.42 -10.96
CA LYS A 36 7.56 23.90 -12.34
C LYS A 36 6.57 22.74 -12.41
N PRO A 37 5.76 22.63 -13.49
CA PRO A 37 4.90 21.47 -13.71
C PRO A 37 5.67 20.16 -13.69
N ILE A 38 5.04 19.10 -13.17
CA ILE A 38 5.65 17.77 -13.14
C ILE A 38 5.67 17.19 -14.56
N CYS A 39 6.84 16.69 -14.96
CA CYS A 39 7.03 16.04 -16.26
C CYS A 39 6.11 14.80 -16.41
N PRO A 40 5.40 14.62 -17.53
CA PRO A 40 4.54 13.45 -17.77
C PRO A 40 5.28 12.11 -17.62
N ILE A 41 6.52 12.02 -18.10
CA ILE A 41 7.35 10.80 -17.98
C ILE A 41 7.61 10.49 -16.49
N LYS A 42 7.83 11.51 -15.67
CA LYS A 42 8.03 11.33 -14.23
C LYS A 42 6.77 10.83 -13.54
N ARG A 43 5.60 11.34 -13.95
CA ARG A 43 4.29 10.89 -13.47
C ARG A 43 4.03 9.42 -13.84
N MET A 44 4.34 9.02 -15.07
CA MET A 44 4.26 7.61 -15.48
C MET A 44 5.16 6.71 -14.63
N ALA A 45 6.41 7.13 -14.38
CA ALA A 45 7.31 6.37 -13.52
C ALA A 45 6.76 6.21 -12.09
N TRP A 46 6.17 7.26 -11.52
CA TRP A 46 5.53 7.18 -10.21
C TRP A 46 4.31 6.27 -10.19
N ARG A 47 3.52 6.21 -11.27
CA ARG A 47 2.42 5.23 -11.38
C ARG A 47 2.93 3.81 -11.33
N ALA A 48 3.97 3.49 -12.11
CA ALA A 48 4.58 2.17 -12.09
C ALA A 48 5.12 1.81 -10.68
N HIS A 49 5.73 2.78 -9.98
CA HIS A 49 6.17 2.56 -8.60
C HIS A 49 5.01 2.34 -7.63
N LEU A 50 3.91 3.10 -7.75
CA LEU A 50 2.71 2.89 -6.95
C LEU A 50 2.14 1.48 -7.18
N THR A 51 2.02 1.04 -8.43
CA THR A 51 1.55 -0.30 -8.78
C THR A 51 2.41 -1.39 -8.13
N GLY A 52 3.74 -1.26 -8.25
CA GLY A 52 4.67 -2.20 -7.61
C GLY A 52 4.56 -2.19 -6.08
N CYS A 53 4.41 -1.02 -5.47
CA CYS A 53 4.25 -0.88 -4.02
C CYS A 53 2.91 -1.47 -3.53
N ALA A 54 1.82 -1.25 -4.27
CA ALA A 54 0.51 -1.80 -3.98
C ALA A 54 0.51 -3.33 -4.07
N ALA A 55 1.14 -3.88 -5.11
CA ALA A 55 1.32 -5.33 -5.27
C ALA A 55 2.11 -5.93 -4.11
N ASN A 56 3.25 -5.31 -3.75
CA ASN A 56 4.08 -5.75 -2.64
C ASN A 56 3.34 -5.69 -1.29
N LEU A 57 2.58 -4.62 -1.03
CA LEU A 57 1.78 -4.49 0.19
C LEU A 57 0.70 -5.58 0.25
N ALA A 58 -0.01 -5.81 -0.85
CA ALA A 58 -1.04 -6.85 -0.92
C ALA A 58 -0.46 -8.24 -0.66
N GLU A 59 0.63 -8.61 -1.34
CA GLU A 59 1.31 -9.89 -1.14
C GLU A 59 1.85 -10.04 0.28
N PHE A 60 2.43 -8.99 0.84
CA PHE A 60 2.92 -9.00 2.22
C PHE A 60 1.77 -9.30 3.21
N VAL A 61 0.63 -8.62 3.06
CA VAL A 61 -0.54 -8.82 3.91
C VAL A 61 -1.10 -10.24 3.80
N ILE A 62 -1.17 -10.77 2.57
CA ILE A 62 -1.67 -12.13 2.32
C ILE A 62 -0.74 -13.18 2.94
N LYS A 63 0.58 -13.00 2.78
CA LYS A 63 1.59 -13.95 3.26
C LYS A 63 1.76 -13.95 4.77
N HIS A 64 1.57 -12.80 5.42
CA HIS A 64 1.85 -12.58 6.84
C HIS A 64 0.58 -12.31 7.67
N ASP A 65 -0.59 -12.74 7.20
CA ASP A 65 -1.90 -12.43 7.79
C ASP A 65 -1.99 -12.76 9.29
N ARG A 66 -1.51 -13.94 9.69
CA ARG A 66 -1.54 -14.40 11.09
C ARG A 66 -0.67 -13.54 12.00
N ASP A 67 0.52 -13.17 11.51
CA ASP A 67 1.46 -12.36 12.27
C ASP A 67 0.94 -10.93 12.40
N ILE A 68 0.34 -10.40 11.33
CA ILE A 68 -0.29 -9.08 11.31
C ILE A 68 -1.47 -9.02 12.28
N ALA A 69 -2.38 -9.99 12.21
CA ALA A 69 -3.55 -10.07 13.08
C ALA A 69 -3.14 -10.13 14.56
N ARG A 70 -2.19 -10.98 14.90
CA ARG A 70 -1.79 -11.19 16.29
C ARG A 70 -0.91 -10.04 16.83
N GLY A 71 0.01 -9.54 16.02
CA GLY A 71 1.10 -8.69 16.45
C GLY A 71 0.86 -7.19 16.29
N PHE A 72 0.13 -6.78 15.24
CA PHE A 72 0.13 -5.38 14.79
C PHE A 72 -1.25 -4.74 14.70
N LEU A 73 -2.33 -5.50 14.49
CA LEU A 73 -3.69 -4.93 14.44
C LEU A 73 -4.23 -4.60 15.84
N GLU A 74 -4.89 -3.45 15.97
CA GLU A 74 -5.66 -3.11 17.17
C GLU A 74 -6.83 -4.08 17.38
N ASP A 75 -7.56 -4.41 16.31
CA ASP A 75 -8.60 -5.44 16.27
C ASP A 75 -8.23 -6.56 15.29
N PRO A 76 -7.74 -7.72 15.80
CA PRO A 76 -7.40 -8.88 14.97
C PRO A 76 -8.58 -9.44 14.16
N ARG A 77 -9.83 -9.21 14.58
CA ARG A 77 -11.03 -9.73 13.89
C ARG A 77 -11.26 -9.09 12.54
N ARG A 78 -10.60 -7.97 12.26
CA ARG A 78 -10.64 -7.29 10.96
C ARG A 78 -9.75 -7.93 9.90
N MET A 79 -8.91 -8.90 10.27
CA MET A 79 -7.98 -9.54 9.33
C MET A 79 -8.67 -10.10 8.07
N PRO A 80 -9.83 -10.79 8.12
CA PRO A 80 -10.51 -11.27 6.92
C PRO A 80 -10.91 -10.16 5.95
N GLU A 81 -11.36 -9.01 6.46
CA GLU A 81 -11.67 -7.82 5.66
C GLU A 81 -10.41 -7.28 4.98
N ILE A 82 -9.30 -7.21 5.73
CA ILE A 82 -8.00 -6.72 5.26
C ILE A 82 -7.42 -7.65 4.17
N ILE A 83 -7.49 -8.97 4.36
CA ILE A 83 -7.08 -9.97 3.34
C ILE A 83 -7.95 -9.82 2.09
N GLY A 84 -9.28 -9.67 2.25
CA GLY A 84 -10.18 -9.48 1.13
C GLY A 84 -9.81 -8.28 0.26
N LYS A 85 -9.45 -7.16 0.89
CA LYS A 85 -8.95 -5.95 0.19
C LYS A 85 -7.60 -6.19 -0.50
N ALA A 86 -6.66 -6.86 0.17
CA ALA A 86 -5.38 -7.22 -0.43
C ALA A 86 -5.53 -8.14 -1.66
N LEU A 87 -6.41 -9.13 -1.59
CA LEU A 87 -6.76 -9.99 -2.73
C LEU A 87 -7.36 -9.20 -3.89
N GLY A 88 -8.23 -8.23 -3.59
CA GLY A 88 -8.79 -7.31 -4.58
C GLY A 88 -7.71 -6.50 -5.30
N ILE A 89 -6.79 -5.90 -4.54
CA ILE A 89 -5.65 -5.15 -5.11
C ILE A 89 -4.79 -6.05 -5.98
N ARG A 90 -4.45 -7.26 -5.49
CA ARG A 90 -3.69 -8.23 -6.28
C ARG A 90 -4.39 -8.60 -7.59
N ALA A 91 -5.70 -8.81 -7.55
CA ALA A 91 -6.47 -9.09 -8.76
C ALA A 91 -6.39 -7.93 -9.75
N ILE A 92 -6.57 -6.68 -9.28
CA ILE A 92 -6.47 -5.48 -10.12
C ILE A 92 -5.07 -5.37 -10.77
N VAL A 93 -4.01 -5.54 -10.00
CA VAL A 93 -2.61 -5.52 -10.51
C VAL A 93 -2.40 -6.60 -11.58
N ASN A 94 -2.92 -7.81 -11.36
CA ASN A 94 -2.72 -8.94 -12.27
C ASN A 94 -3.52 -8.87 -13.57
N VAL A 95 -4.58 -8.06 -13.64
CA VAL A 95 -5.38 -7.89 -14.87
C VAL A 95 -4.63 -7.08 -15.94
N GLY A 96 -3.59 -6.33 -15.55
CA GLY A 96 -2.72 -5.62 -16.49
C GLY A 96 -3.32 -4.34 -17.10
N GLU A 97 -2.45 -3.59 -17.79
CA GLU A 97 -2.60 -2.19 -18.24
C GLU A 97 -3.88 -1.91 -19.05
N ARG A 98 -4.94 -1.46 -18.38
CA ARG A 98 -5.95 -0.58 -18.97
C ARG A 98 -5.97 0.70 -18.15
N LEU A 99 -5.96 1.87 -18.79
CA LEU A 99 -5.93 3.17 -18.10
C LEU A 99 -7.03 3.32 -17.03
N GLU A 100 -8.23 2.81 -17.28
CA GLU A 100 -9.34 2.80 -16.31
C GLU A 100 -9.08 1.93 -15.06
N ILE A 101 -8.22 0.91 -15.21
CA ILE A 101 -7.81 0.00 -14.12
C ILE A 101 -6.70 0.65 -13.28
N GLU A 102 -5.86 1.51 -13.87
CA GLU A 102 -4.81 2.23 -13.15
C GLU A 102 -5.40 3.25 -12.16
N ASP A 103 -6.38 4.06 -12.58
CA ASP A 103 -7.03 5.02 -11.69
C ASP A 103 -7.76 4.30 -10.54
N GLN A 104 -8.42 3.16 -10.83
CA GLN A 104 -9.03 2.33 -9.79
C GLN A 104 -8.00 1.74 -8.82
N LEU A 105 -6.83 1.33 -9.33
CA LEU A 105 -5.74 0.82 -8.51
C LEU A 105 -5.19 1.90 -7.58
N GLU A 106 -4.93 3.11 -8.09
CA GLU A 106 -4.44 4.25 -7.31
C GLU A 106 -5.34 4.52 -6.10
N ASP A 107 -6.64 4.57 -6.33
CA ASP A 107 -7.65 4.85 -5.33
C ASP A 107 -7.82 3.70 -4.32
N CYS A 108 -7.86 2.46 -4.80
CA CYS A 108 -8.02 1.30 -3.94
C CYS A 108 -6.79 1.07 -3.07
N ALA A 109 -5.59 1.17 -3.65
CA ALA A 109 -4.32 0.95 -2.96
C ALA A 109 -4.08 2.02 -1.89
N SER A 110 -4.32 3.30 -2.19
CA SER A 110 -4.15 4.39 -1.22
C SER A 110 -5.14 4.26 -0.06
N LYS A 111 -6.44 4.05 -0.32
CA LYS A 111 -7.46 3.83 0.72
C LYS A 111 -7.10 2.63 1.60
N PHE A 112 -6.66 1.53 0.99
CA PHE A 112 -6.21 0.35 1.73
C PHE A 112 -5.01 0.65 2.62
N ALA A 113 -3.97 1.29 2.08
CA ALA A 113 -2.77 1.62 2.84
C ALA A 113 -3.06 2.56 4.02
N ILE A 114 -3.90 3.59 3.83
CA ILE A 114 -4.32 4.53 4.88
C ILE A 114 -5.10 3.79 5.98
N GLN A 115 -6.10 2.99 5.59
CA GLN A 115 -6.92 2.23 6.55
C GLN A 115 -6.10 1.21 7.33
N LEU A 116 -5.19 0.51 6.66
CA LEU A 116 -4.33 -0.48 7.29
C LEU A 116 -3.38 0.20 8.27
N LEU A 117 -2.71 1.28 7.87
CA LEU A 117 -1.80 2.04 8.73
C LEU A 117 -2.52 2.58 9.99
N GLY A 118 -3.75 3.08 9.83
CA GLY A 118 -4.59 3.54 10.94
C GLY A 118 -5.17 2.43 11.82
N ALA A 119 -5.18 1.17 11.36
CA ALA A 119 -5.60 0.01 12.14
C ALA A 119 -4.44 -0.66 12.90
N LEU A 120 -3.20 -0.19 12.72
CA LEU A 120 -2.04 -0.71 13.43
C LEU A 120 -1.96 -0.10 14.83
N LYS A 121 -1.64 -0.91 15.84
CA LYS A 121 -1.37 -0.45 17.20
C LYS A 121 -0.34 0.67 17.18
N CYS A 122 -0.62 1.78 17.86
CA CYS A 122 0.42 2.76 18.19
C CYS A 122 1.39 2.08 19.18
N LYS A 123 2.65 1.90 18.77
CA LYS A 123 3.74 1.45 19.66
C LYS A 123 4.63 2.65 19.96
#